data_AF-A0A969GBA6-F1
#
_entry.id   AF-A0A969GBA6-F1
#
_cell.length_a   1.000
_cell.length_b   1.000
_cell.length_c   1.000
_cell.angle_alpha   90.00
_cell.angle_beta   90.00
_cell.angle_gamma   90.00
#
_symmetry.space_group_name_H-M   'P 1'
#
loop_
_entity.id
_entity.type
_entity.pdbx_description
1 polymer ?
#
loop_
_entity_poly.entity_id
_entity_poly.type
_entity_poly.pdbx_seq_one_letter_code
_entity_poly.pdbx_strand_id
1 'polypeptide(L)'
;MAEAKATNQNIFVDAYTTWCAPCKKMSKYVFTKPEVGAFYNDKFISIKLDMEEGEGKAFAAKYQVKAYPTLLYFSPDGELLHKVAGYKDADDFLETAKTAMNPGLRLGSLTKRYLEGERSPEFLKDYAYASKAAADVKYRQIAEAYLNTQSEWSSAENMQFIFDFTENTRSRHFNYMIDNRALFEEKFGNGPVFNKVQSIVENHLDLIMNQKGGDITNELDDADKLFQKVYKEDATVKFAAFRMTYFRTQGDRDGFAQAAVDYVENMKNITADELNSIARTFAEVIDDKAMLSKAVEWSKRAIEMENAYTNHYTLAALYYKLDKRWKAKKTAKKAIRLATKQGEDPVHVQDLLKAIKGKHKAQA
;
A
#
# COMPACT_ATOMS: atom_id res chain seq x y z
N MET A 1 30.63 -12.70 26.74
CA MET A 1 30.24 -12.37 28.14
C MET A 1 31.44 -12.28 29.07
N ALA A 2 32.30 -13.30 29.17
CA ALA A 2 33.48 -13.24 30.04
C ALA A 2 34.36 -12.00 29.77
N GLU A 3 34.66 -11.73 28.49
CA GLU A 3 35.41 -10.53 28.07
C GLU A 3 34.70 -9.22 28.44
N ALA A 4 33.41 -9.10 28.11
CA ALA A 4 32.59 -7.94 28.45
C ALA A 4 32.59 -7.62 29.96
N LYS A 5 32.58 -8.65 30.82
CA LYS A 5 32.70 -8.48 32.27
C LYS A 5 34.10 -8.04 32.69
N ALA A 6 35.14 -8.59 32.07
CA ALA A 6 36.52 -8.24 32.36
C ALA A 6 36.86 -6.80 31.92
N THR A 7 36.31 -6.33 30.80
CA THR A 7 36.54 -4.98 30.27
C THR A 7 35.51 -3.95 30.72
N ASN A 8 34.47 -4.37 31.44
CA ASN A 8 33.31 -3.56 31.81
C ASN A 8 32.66 -2.87 30.59
N GLN A 9 32.63 -3.56 29.46
CA GLN A 9 32.01 -3.09 28.22
C GLN A 9 30.68 -3.79 28.01
N ASN A 10 29.71 -3.06 27.46
CA ASN A 10 28.45 -3.65 27.02
C ASN A 10 28.70 -4.57 25.81
N ILE A 11 27.71 -5.37 25.42
CA ILE A 11 27.82 -6.21 24.23
C ILE A 11 26.92 -5.63 23.15
N PHE A 12 27.46 -5.43 21.96
CA PHE A 12 26.71 -5.06 20.76
C PHE A 12 26.60 -6.27 19.83
N VAL A 13 25.41 -6.57 19.33
CA VAL A 13 25.17 -7.64 18.36
C VAL A 13 24.54 -7.07 17.09
N ASP A 14 25.25 -7.16 15.97
CA ASP A 14 24.74 -6.98 14.62
C ASP A 14 24.06 -8.28 14.16
N ALA A 15 22.73 -8.32 14.25
CA ALA A 15 21.93 -9.44 13.77
C ALA A 15 21.60 -9.25 12.29
N TYR A 16 22.18 -10.10 11.44
CA TYR A 16 22.12 -9.99 9.99
C TYR A 16 21.74 -11.32 9.33
N THR A 17 21.53 -11.28 8.01
CA THR A 17 21.49 -12.46 7.13
C THR A 17 22.34 -12.22 5.88
N THR A 18 22.82 -13.29 5.23
CA THR A 18 23.70 -13.20 4.05
C THR A 18 23.08 -12.49 2.86
N TRP A 19 21.75 -12.51 2.71
CA TRP A 19 21.01 -11.88 1.63
C TRP A 19 20.52 -10.46 1.96
N CYS A 20 20.64 -10.01 3.21
CA CYS A 20 20.19 -8.69 3.65
C CYS A 20 21.01 -7.56 3.00
N ALA A 21 20.44 -6.91 1.98
CA ALA A 21 21.07 -5.79 1.29
C ALA A 21 21.33 -4.58 2.21
N PRO A 22 20.40 -4.16 3.11
CA PRO A 22 20.67 -3.08 4.06
C PRO A 22 21.83 -3.39 5.02
N CYS A 23 21.97 -4.64 5.47
CA CYS A 23 23.07 -5.07 6.34
C CYS A 23 24.43 -4.92 5.64
N LYS A 24 24.51 -5.31 4.36
CA LYS A 24 25.71 -5.12 3.52
C LYS A 24 26.07 -3.63 3.36
N LYS A 25 25.06 -2.76 3.21
CA LYS A 25 25.27 -1.30 3.15
C LYS A 25 25.87 -0.77 4.46
N MET A 26 25.33 -1.14 5.62
CA MET A 26 25.89 -0.71 6.91
C MET A 26 27.32 -1.21 7.12
N SER A 27 27.58 -2.49 6.80
CA SER A 27 28.94 -3.04 6.88
C SER A 27 29.95 -2.28 6.02
N LYS A 28 29.54 -1.73 4.87
CA LYS A 28 30.44 -1.05 3.93
C LYS A 28 30.57 0.46 4.17
N TYR A 29 29.51 1.12 4.61
CA TYR A 29 29.43 2.59 4.64
C TYR A 29 29.29 3.18 6.04
N VAL A 30 29.02 2.35 7.05
CA VAL A 30 28.80 2.78 8.43
C VAL A 30 29.86 2.21 9.36
N PHE A 31 30.01 0.88 9.41
CA PHE A 31 30.91 0.22 10.37
C PHE A 31 32.39 0.48 10.11
N THR A 32 32.75 0.85 8.88
CA THR A 32 34.13 1.17 8.48
C THR A 32 34.53 2.61 8.78
N LYS A 33 33.61 3.45 9.26
CA LYS A 33 33.91 4.85 9.57
C LYS A 33 34.77 4.93 10.85
N PRO A 34 35.88 5.70 10.85
CA PRO A 34 36.78 5.78 12.01
C PRO A 34 36.07 6.18 13.30
N GLU A 35 35.17 7.16 13.25
CA GLU A 35 34.40 7.64 14.40
C GLU A 35 33.46 6.58 14.98
N VAL A 36 32.88 5.74 14.11
CA VAL A 36 32.03 4.61 14.52
C VAL A 36 32.88 3.53 15.19
N GLY A 37 33.98 3.14 14.55
CA GLY A 37 34.90 2.14 15.10
C GLY A 37 35.49 2.55 16.44
N ALA A 38 35.93 3.81 16.57
CA ALA A 38 36.47 4.35 17.81
C ALA A 38 35.44 4.30 18.94
N PHE A 39 34.21 4.74 18.70
CA PHE A 39 33.16 4.74 19.70
C PHE A 39 32.75 3.32 20.11
N TYR A 40 32.51 2.43 19.13
CA TYR A 40 32.02 1.08 19.41
C TYR A 40 33.08 0.23 20.09
N ASN A 41 34.34 0.32 19.69
CA ASN A 41 35.42 -0.46 20.31
C ASN A 41 35.74 0.02 21.74
N ASP A 42 35.48 1.28 22.07
CA ASP A 42 35.64 1.81 23.43
C ASP A 42 34.50 1.35 24.35
N LYS A 43 33.26 1.29 23.85
CA LYS A 43 32.07 1.05 24.69
C LYS A 43 31.51 -0.38 24.65
N PHE A 44 31.81 -1.13 23.60
CA PHE A 44 31.16 -2.42 23.34
C PHE A 44 32.12 -3.52 22.87
N ILE A 45 31.87 -4.74 23.34
CA ILE A 45 32.29 -5.95 22.65
C ILE A 45 31.31 -6.18 21.49
N SER A 46 31.78 -6.00 20.26
CA SER A 46 30.96 -6.06 19.05
C SER A 46 30.97 -7.47 18.45
N ILE A 47 29.78 -8.04 18.24
CA ILE A 47 29.56 -9.37 17.70
C ILE A 47 28.70 -9.25 16.46
N LYS A 48 29.07 -9.96 15.41
CA LYS A 48 28.26 -10.11 14.20
C LYS A 48 27.72 -11.53 14.15
N LEU A 49 26.39 -11.69 14.10
CA LEU A 49 25.74 -13.00 14.19
C LEU A 49 24.71 -13.18 13.07
N ASP A 50 24.89 -14.25 12.29
CA ASP A 50 23.96 -14.63 11.23
C ASP A 50 22.73 -15.31 11.86
N MET A 51 21.55 -14.73 11.68
CA MET A 51 20.32 -15.22 12.30
C MET A 51 19.77 -16.50 11.66
N GLU A 52 20.33 -16.95 10.53
CA GLU A 52 19.90 -18.15 9.82
C GLU A 52 20.85 -19.34 9.97
N GLU A 53 21.96 -19.18 10.70
CA GLU A 53 22.98 -20.22 10.89
C GLU A 53 23.34 -20.43 12.36
N GLY A 54 23.78 -21.64 12.69
CA GLY A 54 24.27 -22.00 14.03
C GLY A 54 23.35 -21.54 15.18
N GLU A 55 23.92 -20.83 16.16
CA GLU A 55 23.21 -20.29 17.33
C GLU A 55 22.24 -19.14 16.99
N GLY A 56 22.39 -18.53 15.80
CA GLY A 56 21.60 -17.38 15.38
C GLY A 56 20.12 -17.67 15.26
N LYS A 57 19.72 -18.89 14.87
CA LYS A 57 18.30 -19.28 14.79
C LYS A 57 17.62 -19.19 16.17
N ALA A 58 18.28 -19.74 17.19
CA ALA A 58 17.77 -19.71 18.56
C ALA A 58 17.81 -18.28 19.13
N PHE A 59 18.85 -17.52 18.80
CA PHE A 59 18.97 -16.11 19.19
C PHE A 59 17.85 -15.25 18.59
N ALA A 60 17.56 -15.41 17.30
CA ALA A 60 16.49 -14.69 16.60
C ALA A 60 15.12 -14.97 17.23
N ALA A 61 14.82 -16.23 17.55
CA ALA A 61 13.60 -16.62 18.23
C ALA A 61 13.50 -16.02 19.64
N LYS A 62 14.58 -16.10 20.43
CA LYS A 62 14.63 -15.60 21.81
C LYS A 62 14.40 -14.08 21.89
N TYR A 63 15.04 -13.31 21.00
CA TYR A 63 15.00 -11.85 21.04
C TYR A 63 13.99 -11.23 20.05
N GLN A 64 13.19 -12.07 19.39
CA GLN A 64 12.15 -11.67 18.44
C GLN A 64 12.73 -10.76 17.34
N VAL A 65 13.80 -11.23 16.69
CA VAL A 65 14.39 -10.57 15.53
C VAL A 65 13.51 -10.87 14.32
N LYS A 66 12.73 -9.87 13.87
CA LYS A 66 11.73 -10.01 12.79
C LYS A 66 12.10 -9.26 11.52
N ALA A 67 13.17 -8.48 11.55
CA ALA A 67 13.65 -7.67 10.43
C ALA A 67 15.17 -7.54 10.50
N TYR A 68 15.79 -7.26 9.36
CA TYR A 68 17.24 -7.16 9.24
C TYR A 68 17.67 -5.82 8.62
N PRO A 69 18.75 -5.19 9.12
CA PRO A 69 19.48 -5.57 10.33
C PRO A 69 18.64 -5.35 11.60
N THR A 70 18.97 -6.08 12.67
CA THR A 70 18.54 -5.72 14.03
C THR A 70 19.79 -5.53 14.88
N LEU A 71 19.83 -4.41 15.60
CA LEU A 71 20.93 -4.01 16.47
C LEU A 71 20.51 -4.26 17.91
N LEU A 72 21.20 -5.16 18.60
CA LEU A 72 20.92 -5.50 19.99
C LEU A 72 22.07 -5.11 20.90
N TYR A 73 21.73 -4.57 22.06
CA TYR A 73 22.69 -4.11 23.05
C TYR A 73 22.41 -4.82 24.37
N PHE A 74 23.43 -5.41 24.98
CA PHE A 74 23.33 -6.13 26.23
C PHE A 74 24.29 -5.59 27.27
N SER A 75 23.92 -5.75 28.55
CA SER A 75 24.84 -5.52 29.66
C SER A 75 25.97 -6.57 29.64
N PRO A 76 27.06 -6.36 30.39
CA PRO A 76 28.08 -7.39 30.58
C PRO A 76 27.53 -8.71 31.15
N ASP A 77 26.39 -8.64 31.86
CA ASP A 77 25.67 -9.78 32.43
C ASP A 77 24.67 -10.45 31.46
N GLY A 78 24.51 -9.91 30.25
CA GLY A 78 23.62 -10.47 29.23
C GLY A 78 22.16 -10.02 29.30
N GLU A 79 21.86 -8.99 30.10
CA GLU A 79 20.54 -8.33 30.10
C GLU A 79 20.36 -7.51 28.83
N LEU A 80 19.22 -7.62 28.14
CA LEU A 80 18.92 -6.81 26.95
C LEU A 80 18.64 -5.35 27.36
N LEU A 81 19.55 -4.46 26.98
CA LEU A 81 19.46 -3.02 27.26
C LEU A 81 18.63 -2.28 26.22
N HIS A 82 18.91 -2.55 24.94
CA HIS A 82 18.27 -1.86 23.83
C HIS A 82 18.19 -2.74 22.59
N LYS A 83 17.20 -2.46 21.75
CA LYS A 83 16.98 -3.12 20.46
C LYS A 83 16.43 -2.09 19.48
N VAL A 84 16.97 -2.06 18.28
CA VAL A 84 16.43 -1.31 17.15
C VAL A 84 16.54 -2.14 15.87
N ALA A 85 15.57 -2.01 14.98
CA ALA A 85 15.51 -2.68 13.70
C ALA A 85 15.66 -1.69 12.54
N GLY A 86 16.15 -2.20 11.42
CA GLY A 86 16.32 -1.47 10.18
C GLY A 86 17.67 -0.80 10.03
N TYR A 87 17.90 -0.31 8.82
CA TYR A 87 19.11 0.43 8.47
C TYR A 87 19.29 1.69 9.31
N LYS A 88 20.54 2.00 9.64
CA LYS A 88 20.97 3.26 10.25
C LYS A 88 22.13 3.80 9.45
N ASP A 89 22.13 5.09 9.13
CA ASP A 89 23.36 5.74 8.68
C ASP A 89 24.32 5.92 9.88
N ALA A 90 25.45 6.57 9.65
CA ALA A 90 26.49 6.70 10.67
C ALA A 90 26.05 7.48 11.90
N ASP A 91 25.31 8.57 11.70
CA ASP A 91 24.91 9.46 12.77
C ASP A 91 23.81 8.79 13.59
N ASP A 92 22.82 8.20 12.92
CA ASP A 92 21.77 7.40 13.53
C ASP A 92 22.32 6.17 14.29
N PHE A 93 23.36 5.53 13.76
CA PHE A 93 23.98 4.36 14.37
C PHE A 93 24.75 4.71 15.65
N LEU A 94 25.43 5.86 15.67
CA LEU A 94 26.06 6.40 16.88
C LEU A 94 25.02 6.83 17.90
N GLU A 95 23.93 7.47 17.47
CA GLU A 95 22.88 7.91 18.37
C GLU A 95 22.12 6.73 19.01
N THR A 96 21.91 5.66 18.24
CA THR A 96 21.40 4.38 18.75
C THR A 96 22.30 3.84 19.88
N ALA A 97 23.62 3.90 19.69
CA ALA A 97 24.59 3.43 20.68
C ALA A 97 24.54 4.25 21.97
N LYS A 98 24.44 5.59 21.85
CA LYS A 98 24.27 6.49 23.01
C LYS A 98 22.94 6.22 23.73
N THR A 99 21.86 6.02 22.99
CA THR A 99 20.55 5.66 23.52
C THR A 99 20.62 4.36 24.32
N ALA A 100 21.31 3.35 23.80
CA ALA A 100 21.50 2.07 24.49
C ALA A 100 22.23 2.21 25.83
N MET A 101 23.14 3.18 25.94
CA MET A 101 23.87 3.49 27.17
C MET A 101 23.10 4.40 28.13
N ASN A 102 22.01 5.03 27.70
CA ASN A 102 21.20 5.92 28.53
C ASN A 102 20.05 5.14 29.20
N PRO A 103 20.07 4.93 30.53
CA PRO A 103 19.01 4.19 31.22
C PRO A 103 17.63 4.85 31.13
N GLY A 104 17.55 6.15 30.86
CA GLY A 104 16.29 6.89 30.71
C GLY A 104 15.60 6.66 29.36
N LEU A 105 16.36 6.31 28.32
CA LEU A 105 15.87 6.22 26.93
C LEU A 105 15.88 4.79 26.37
N ARG A 106 16.69 3.89 26.94
CA ARG A 106 16.84 2.53 26.42
C ARG A 106 15.59 1.67 26.64
N LEU A 107 15.26 0.89 25.61
CA LEU A 107 14.08 0.02 25.56
C LEU A 107 13.91 -0.89 26.79
N GLY A 108 14.99 -1.49 27.31
CA GLY A 108 14.92 -2.39 28.46
C GLY A 108 14.40 -1.69 29.72
N SER A 109 14.90 -0.50 30.01
CA SER A 109 14.43 0.32 31.13
C SER A 109 12.99 0.80 30.94
N LEU A 110 12.64 1.24 29.72
CA LEU A 110 11.28 1.69 29.41
C LEU A 110 10.27 0.53 29.55
N THR A 111 10.66 -0.67 29.11
CA THR A 111 9.84 -1.88 29.28
C THR A 111 9.59 -2.17 30.75
N LYS A 112 10.63 -2.11 31.59
CA LYS A 112 10.51 -2.32 33.04
C LYS A 112 9.57 -1.31 33.70
N ARG A 113 9.75 0.00 33.42
CA ARG A 113 8.89 1.07 33.91
C ARG A 113 7.43 0.89 33.49
N TYR A 114 7.19 0.44 32.27
CA TYR A 114 5.84 0.13 31.78
C TYR A 114 5.21 -1.04 32.53
N LEU A 115 5.97 -2.09 32.84
CA LEU A 115 5.50 -3.23 33.64
C LEU A 115 5.24 -2.85 35.10
N GLU A 116 5.99 -1.89 35.64
CA GLU A 116 5.81 -1.33 36.98
C GLU A 116 4.63 -0.34 37.08
N GLY A 117 3.98 -0.04 35.96
CA GLY A 117 2.73 0.72 35.92
C GLY A 117 2.87 2.20 35.55
N GLU A 118 4.05 2.68 35.15
CA GLU A 118 4.22 4.06 34.73
C GLU A 118 3.44 4.36 33.43
N ARG A 119 2.62 5.42 33.44
CA ARG A 119 1.75 5.80 32.30
C ARG A 119 1.74 7.32 32.06
N SER A 120 2.78 8.05 32.48
CA SER A 120 2.87 9.49 32.19
C SER A 120 2.93 9.72 30.67
N PRO A 121 2.35 10.83 30.16
CA PRO A 121 2.33 11.12 28.73
C PRO A 121 3.71 11.08 28.07
N GLU A 122 4.69 11.74 28.68
CA GLU A 122 6.06 11.84 28.15
C GLU A 122 6.70 10.44 28.06
N PHE A 123 6.51 9.62 29.09
CA PHE A 123 7.00 8.24 29.12
C PHE A 123 6.35 7.38 28.03
N LEU A 124 5.02 7.44 27.88
CA LEU A 124 4.31 6.64 26.89
C LEU A 124 4.73 7.00 25.46
N LYS A 125 4.96 8.29 25.19
CA LYS A 125 5.49 8.77 23.92
C LYS A 125 6.86 8.17 23.63
N ASP A 126 7.82 8.33 24.54
CA ASP A 126 9.18 7.85 24.38
C ASP A 126 9.22 6.32 24.23
N TYR A 127 8.39 5.62 25.01
CA TYR A 127 8.28 4.17 24.94
C TYR A 127 7.62 3.68 23.65
N ALA A 128 6.63 4.40 23.11
CA ALA A 128 6.05 4.08 21.81
C ALA A 128 7.11 4.18 20.69
N TYR A 129 7.92 5.25 20.67
CA TYR A 129 8.99 5.41 19.68
C TYR A 129 10.07 4.34 19.84
N ALA A 130 10.53 4.07 21.07
CA ALA A 130 11.52 3.02 21.32
C ALA A 130 10.99 1.64 20.90
N SER A 131 9.73 1.32 21.22
CA SER A 131 9.10 0.04 20.85
C SER A 131 8.93 -0.09 19.33
N LYS A 132 8.55 1.00 18.65
CA LYS A 132 8.43 1.02 17.19
C LYS A 132 9.78 0.85 16.51
N ALA A 133 10.80 1.55 16.99
CA ALA A 133 12.17 1.41 16.53
C ALA A 133 12.68 -0.04 16.70
N ALA A 134 12.25 -0.73 17.75
CA ALA A 134 12.57 -2.14 18.00
C ALA A 134 11.76 -3.16 17.15
N ALA A 135 10.87 -2.68 16.27
CA ALA A 135 9.86 -3.49 15.57
C ALA A 135 9.02 -4.37 16.52
N ASP A 136 8.78 -3.91 17.75
CA ASP A 136 7.91 -4.58 18.71
C ASP A 136 6.45 -4.19 18.46
N VAL A 137 5.64 -5.13 17.99
CA VAL A 137 4.21 -4.94 17.66
C VAL A 137 3.38 -4.28 18.79
N LYS A 138 3.84 -4.32 20.04
CA LYS A 138 3.23 -3.63 21.18
C LYS A 138 3.23 -2.11 21.04
N TYR A 139 4.09 -1.52 20.19
CA TYR A 139 4.13 -0.07 19.99
C TYR A 139 2.76 0.51 19.66
N ARG A 140 1.88 -0.24 18.99
CA ARG A 140 0.52 0.22 18.64
C ARG A 140 -0.33 0.46 19.88
N GLN A 141 -0.32 -0.49 20.82
CA GLN A 141 -1.06 -0.36 22.08
C GLN A 141 -0.50 0.78 22.93
N ILE A 142 0.83 0.95 22.94
CA ILE A 142 1.49 2.02 23.70
C ILE A 142 1.19 3.40 23.08
N ALA A 143 1.17 3.48 21.75
CA ALA A 143 0.81 4.69 21.02
C ALA A 143 -0.64 5.10 21.27
N GLU A 144 -1.58 4.14 21.28
CA GLU A 144 -2.97 4.41 21.67
C GLU A 144 -3.06 4.87 23.13
N ALA A 145 -2.28 4.27 24.05
CA ALA A 145 -2.24 4.71 25.44
C ALA A 145 -1.75 6.17 25.56
N TYR A 146 -0.71 6.56 24.83
CA TYR A 146 -0.26 7.95 24.77
C TYR A 146 -1.34 8.89 24.22
N LEU A 147 -1.96 8.55 23.08
CA LEU A 147 -2.98 9.40 22.47
C LEU A 147 -4.22 9.58 23.37
N ASN A 148 -4.53 8.59 24.20
CA ASN A 148 -5.59 8.67 25.20
C ASN A 148 -5.27 9.59 26.37
N THR A 149 -4.00 9.96 26.60
CA THR A 149 -3.65 10.99 27.59
C THR A 149 -3.71 12.41 27.02
N GLN A 150 -3.87 12.56 25.70
CA GLN A 150 -3.85 13.85 25.03
C GLN A 150 -5.24 14.45 24.91
N SER A 151 -5.42 15.68 25.38
CA SER A 151 -6.64 16.46 25.16
C SER A 151 -6.65 17.21 23.83
N GLU A 152 -5.48 17.62 23.34
CA GLU A 152 -5.34 18.45 22.14
C GLU A 152 -4.48 17.78 21.06
N TRP A 153 -5.11 17.15 20.09
CA TRP A 153 -4.43 16.43 19.02
C TRP A 153 -3.85 17.35 17.92
N SER A 154 -4.22 18.63 17.88
CA SER A 154 -3.70 19.59 16.89
C SER A 154 -2.36 20.21 17.29
N SER A 155 -1.82 19.88 18.47
CA SER A 155 -0.49 20.36 18.86
C SER A 155 0.59 19.85 17.89
N ALA A 156 1.63 20.63 17.65
CA ALA A 156 2.70 20.26 16.72
C ALA A 156 3.35 18.91 17.06
N GLU A 157 3.44 18.58 18.36
CA GLU A 157 3.96 17.31 18.86
C GLU A 157 2.98 16.16 18.62
N ASN A 158 1.70 16.32 18.97
CA ASN A 158 0.69 15.28 18.80
C ASN A 158 0.42 14.99 17.33
N MET A 159 0.44 16.01 16.47
CA MET A 159 0.35 15.82 15.02
C MET A 159 1.53 15.00 14.47
N GLN A 160 2.76 15.25 14.95
CA GLN A 160 3.92 14.43 14.59
C GLN A 160 3.71 12.98 15.03
N PHE A 161 3.28 12.77 16.27
CA PHE A 161 3.02 11.44 16.78
C PHE A 161 1.92 10.72 15.99
N ILE A 162 0.79 11.38 15.71
CA ILE A 162 -0.29 10.83 14.89
C ILE A 162 0.24 10.48 13.50
N PHE A 163 1.00 11.36 12.86
CA PHE A 163 1.55 11.09 11.54
C PHE A 163 2.49 9.88 11.55
N ASP A 164 3.34 9.75 12.56
CA ASP A 164 4.27 8.63 12.68
C ASP A 164 3.55 7.31 12.94
N PHE A 165 2.56 7.28 13.84
CA PHE A 165 1.93 6.04 14.32
C PHE A 165 0.64 5.62 13.59
N THR A 166 0.12 6.45 12.69
CA THR A 166 -1.05 6.10 11.87
C THR A 166 -0.68 5.08 10.79
N GLU A 167 -1.26 3.88 10.87
CA GLU A 167 -0.93 2.74 9.99
C GLU A 167 -2.16 2.00 9.43
N ASN A 168 -3.37 2.28 9.92
CA ASN A 168 -4.58 1.59 9.49
C ASN A 168 -5.78 2.54 9.45
N THR A 169 -6.76 2.26 8.60
CA THR A 169 -7.91 3.14 8.36
C THR A 169 -8.97 3.11 9.47
N ARG A 170 -8.91 2.12 10.37
CA ARG A 170 -9.89 1.91 11.43
C ARG A 170 -9.53 2.67 12.71
N SER A 171 -8.34 3.24 12.81
CA SER A 171 -7.91 3.93 14.02
C SER A 171 -8.58 5.30 14.17
N ARG A 172 -8.75 5.74 15.43
CA ARG A 172 -9.27 7.08 15.74
C ARG A 172 -8.36 8.18 15.17
N HIS A 173 -7.05 7.95 15.22
CA HIS A 173 -6.06 8.92 14.76
C HIS A 173 -5.95 9.00 13.23
N PHE A 174 -6.28 7.93 12.48
CA PHE A 174 -6.51 8.04 11.03
C PHE A 174 -7.73 8.91 10.73
N ASN A 175 -8.85 8.66 11.41
CA ASN A 175 -10.05 9.47 11.23
C ASN A 175 -9.78 10.95 11.51
N TYR A 176 -9.12 11.26 12.62
CA TYR A 176 -8.73 12.62 12.95
C TYR A 176 -7.82 13.25 11.90
N MET A 177 -6.82 12.52 11.38
CA MET A 177 -5.91 13.01 10.34
C MET A 177 -6.67 13.34 9.05
N ILE A 178 -7.66 12.55 8.65
CA ILE A 178 -8.48 12.84 7.46
C ILE A 178 -9.44 14.01 7.71
N ASP A 179 -10.07 14.05 8.87
CA ASP A 179 -11.01 15.13 9.24
C ASP A 179 -10.29 16.48 9.36
N ASN A 180 -9.01 16.47 9.75
CA ASN A 180 -8.15 17.64 9.92
C ASN A 180 -7.05 17.72 8.85
N ARG A 181 -7.27 17.14 7.67
CA ARG A 181 -6.24 16.98 6.64
C ARG A 181 -5.49 18.27 6.31
N ALA A 182 -6.18 19.40 6.24
CA ALA A 182 -5.56 20.70 5.99
C ALA A 182 -4.47 21.07 7.02
N LEU A 183 -4.71 20.78 8.31
CA LEU A 183 -3.71 21.02 9.37
C LEU A 183 -2.47 20.16 9.14
N PHE A 184 -2.66 18.87 8.84
CA PHE A 184 -1.55 17.96 8.56
C PHE A 184 -0.78 18.39 7.29
N GLU A 185 -1.49 18.83 6.25
CA GLU A 185 -0.86 19.30 5.00
C GLU A 185 -0.09 20.61 5.20
N GLU A 186 -0.55 21.50 6.08
CA GLU A 186 0.18 22.71 6.48
C GLU A 186 1.49 22.35 7.19
N LYS A 187 1.47 21.36 8.09
CA LYS A 187 2.65 20.96 8.88
C LYS A 187 3.65 20.10 8.10
N PHE A 188 3.17 19.12 7.33
CA PHE A 188 4.01 18.10 6.70
C PHE A 188 4.14 18.27 5.18
N GLY A 189 3.32 19.14 4.58
CA GLY A 189 3.19 19.27 3.14
C GLY A 189 2.16 18.32 2.54
N ASN A 190 1.56 18.75 1.42
CA ASN A 190 0.52 17.98 0.72
C ASN A 190 1.02 16.61 0.24
N GLY A 191 2.21 16.54 -0.36
CA GLY A 191 2.79 15.29 -0.88
C GLY A 191 2.99 14.21 0.20
N PRO A 192 3.69 14.49 1.31
CA PRO A 192 3.86 13.53 2.40
C PRO A 192 2.54 13.04 3.00
N VAL A 193 1.56 13.93 3.21
CA VAL A 193 0.23 13.54 3.72
C VAL A 193 -0.51 12.67 2.71
N PHE A 194 -0.49 13.05 1.43
CA PHE A 194 -1.09 12.27 0.36
C PHE A 194 -0.52 10.85 0.30
N ASN A 195 0.82 10.71 0.27
CA ASN A 195 1.50 9.41 0.22
C ASN A 195 1.18 8.55 1.45
N LYS A 196 1.14 9.16 2.64
CA LYS A 196 0.81 8.47 3.89
C LYS A 196 -0.63 7.93 3.86
N VAL A 197 -1.59 8.78 3.51
CA VAL A 197 -3.01 8.39 3.42
C VAL A 197 -3.19 7.31 2.35
N GLN A 198 -2.58 7.51 1.17
CA GLN A 198 -2.64 6.55 0.07
C GLN A 198 -2.12 5.18 0.49
N SER A 199 -0.92 5.11 1.09
CA SER A 199 -0.34 3.84 1.53
C SER A 199 -1.24 3.11 2.54
N ILE A 200 -1.87 3.82 3.48
CA ILE A 200 -2.77 3.22 4.47
C ILE A 200 -4.06 2.70 3.81
N VAL A 201 -4.61 3.46 2.87
CA VAL A 201 -5.80 3.04 2.11
C VAL A 201 -5.48 1.84 1.24
N GLU A 202 -4.38 1.86 0.48
CA GLU A 202 -3.94 0.74 -0.37
C GLU A 202 -3.74 -0.54 0.43
N ASN A 203 -3.07 -0.46 1.59
CA ASN A 203 -2.92 -1.63 2.48
C ASN A 203 -4.28 -2.19 2.93
N HIS A 204 -5.29 -1.36 3.18
CA HIS A 204 -6.63 -1.83 3.50
C HIS A 204 -7.28 -2.51 2.29
N LEU A 205 -7.20 -1.89 1.11
CA LEU A 205 -7.81 -2.42 -0.11
C LEU A 205 -7.16 -3.74 -0.53
N ASP A 206 -5.86 -3.90 -0.37
CA ASP A 206 -5.14 -5.14 -0.64
C ASP A 206 -5.63 -6.30 0.24
N LEU A 207 -6.03 -6.02 1.49
CA LEU A 207 -6.64 -7.03 2.35
C LEU A 207 -7.99 -7.50 1.79
N ILE A 208 -8.82 -6.56 1.30
CA ILE A 208 -10.10 -6.88 0.66
C ILE A 208 -9.88 -7.69 -0.62
N MET A 209 -8.91 -7.28 -1.46
CA MET A 209 -8.60 -7.94 -2.73
C MET A 209 -8.12 -9.39 -2.54
N ASN A 210 -7.37 -9.67 -1.46
CA ASN A 210 -6.78 -10.97 -1.21
C ASN A 210 -7.63 -11.89 -0.32
N GLN A 211 -8.79 -11.43 0.14
CA GLN A 211 -9.70 -12.24 0.96
C GLN A 211 -10.31 -13.37 0.14
N LYS A 212 -10.13 -14.63 0.60
CA LYS A 212 -10.68 -15.83 -0.03
C LYS A 212 -11.84 -16.37 0.78
N GLY A 213 -13.06 -16.24 0.26
CA GLY A 213 -14.29 -16.72 0.92
C GLY A 213 -14.74 -15.85 2.10
N GLY A 214 -16.06 -15.69 2.25
CA GLY A 214 -16.70 -14.79 3.22
C GLY A 214 -17.81 -13.95 2.57
N ASP A 215 -18.74 -13.43 3.37
CA ASP A 215 -19.72 -12.44 2.90
C ASP A 215 -19.04 -11.06 2.83
N ILE A 216 -18.70 -10.65 1.61
CA ILE A 216 -17.91 -9.46 1.27
C ILE A 216 -18.71 -8.15 1.31
N THR A 217 -20.02 -8.24 1.50
CA THR A 217 -20.91 -7.07 1.39
C THR A 217 -20.54 -6.00 2.41
N ASN A 218 -20.17 -6.41 3.63
CA ASN A 218 -19.74 -5.50 4.68
C ASN A 218 -18.39 -4.83 4.36
N GLU A 219 -17.45 -5.53 3.71
CA GLU A 219 -16.15 -4.97 3.34
C GLU A 219 -16.24 -3.94 2.22
N LEU A 220 -17.10 -4.15 1.20
CA LEU A 220 -17.29 -3.17 0.14
C LEU A 220 -18.03 -1.92 0.64
N ASP A 221 -18.98 -2.06 1.56
CA ASP A 221 -19.66 -0.94 2.20
C ASP A 221 -18.71 -0.11 3.06
N ASP A 222 -17.82 -0.77 3.81
CA ASP A 222 -16.78 -0.09 4.59
C ASP A 222 -15.75 0.58 3.68
N ALA A 223 -15.40 -0.04 2.55
CA ALA A 223 -14.58 0.59 1.54
C ALA A 223 -15.25 1.84 0.98
N ASP A 224 -16.53 1.80 0.58
CA ASP A 224 -17.24 2.98 0.08
C ASP A 224 -17.17 4.15 1.08
N LYS A 225 -17.51 3.90 2.36
CA LYS A 225 -17.42 4.91 3.42
C LYS A 225 -16.01 5.50 3.54
N LEU A 226 -14.97 4.65 3.41
CA LEU A 226 -13.58 5.09 3.40
C LEU A 226 -13.28 5.98 2.19
N PHE A 227 -13.71 5.59 0.99
CA PHE A 227 -13.53 6.40 -0.22
C PHE A 227 -14.22 7.76 -0.09
N GLN A 228 -15.47 7.79 0.40
CA GLN A 228 -16.22 9.02 0.66
C GLN A 228 -15.47 9.94 1.63
N LYS A 229 -14.94 9.39 2.72
CA LYS A 229 -14.20 10.15 3.73
C LYS A 229 -12.89 10.72 3.18
N VAL A 230 -12.13 9.92 2.42
CA VAL A 230 -10.76 10.27 1.99
C VAL A 230 -10.73 11.14 0.73
N TYR A 231 -11.58 10.84 -0.25
CA TYR A 231 -11.51 11.41 -1.60
C TYR A 231 -12.63 12.40 -1.93
N LYS A 232 -13.67 12.50 -1.09
CA LYS A 232 -14.76 13.48 -1.23
C LYS A 232 -15.37 13.44 -2.64
N GLU A 233 -15.18 14.50 -3.44
CA GLU A 233 -15.76 14.60 -4.79
C GLU A 233 -15.32 13.48 -5.74
N ASP A 234 -14.12 12.94 -5.56
CA ASP A 234 -13.59 11.85 -6.40
C ASP A 234 -13.97 10.45 -5.88
N ALA A 235 -14.65 10.36 -4.74
CA ALA A 235 -14.94 9.10 -4.05
C ALA A 235 -15.67 8.10 -4.94
N THR A 236 -16.76 8.53 -5.59
CA THR A 236 -17.59 7.66 -6.43
C THR A 236 -16.78 7.04 -7.57
N VAL A 237 -15.98 7.85 -8.27
CA VAL A 237 -15.17 7.40 -9.42
C VAL A 237 -14.05 6.48 -8.95
N LYS A 238 -13.35 6.84 -7.88
CA LYS A 238 -12.25 6.02 -7.34
C LYS A 238 -12.75 4.68 -6.78
N PHE A 239 -13.90 4.69 -6.09
CA PHE A 239 -14.52 3.47 -5.59
C PHE A 239 -15.06 2.59 -6.73
N ALA A 240 -15.64 3.19 -7.77
CA ALA A 240 -16.03 2.46 -8.98
C ALA A 240 -14.83 1.78 -9.67
N ALA A 241 -13.70 2.49 -9.81
CA ALA A 241 -12.46 1.93 -10.36
C ALA A 241 -11.91 0.76 -9.52
N PHE A 242 -11.96 0.88 -8.19
CA PHE A 242 -11.63 -0.22 -7.27
C PHE A 242 -12.55 -1.42 -7.50
N ARG A 243 -13.88 -1.22 -7.49
CA ARG A 243 -14.88 -2.28 -7.72
C ARG A 243 -14.71 -2.96 -9.08
N MET A 244 -14.41 -2.21 -10.15
CA MET A 244 -14.11 -2.79 -11.46
C MET A 244 -12.92 -3.76 -11.38
N THR A 245 -11.86 -3.40 -10.66
CA THR A 245 -10.69 -4.28 -10.48
C THR A 245 -11.05 -5.49 -9.63
N TYR A 246 -11.73 -5.27 -8.50
CA TYR A 246 -12.17 -6.30 -7.59
C TYR A 246 -13.04 -7.37 -8.28
N PHE A 247 -14.16 -6.97 -8.89
CA PHE A 247 -15.08 -7.91 -9.52
C PHE A 247 -14.44 -8.65 -10.70
N ARG A 248 -13.57 -7.96 -11.46
CA ARG A 248 -12.78 -8.61 -12.52
C ARG A 248 -11.86 -9.70 -11.98
N THR A 249 -11.21 -9.49 -10.84
CA THR A 249 -10.37 -10.52 -10.21
C THR A 249 -11.17 -11.70 -9.65
N GLN A 250 -12.41 -11.47 -9.22
CA GLN A 250 -13.31 -12.53 -8.76
C GLN A 250 -14.03 -13.25 -9.91
N GLY A 251 -13.94 -12.73 -11.13
CA GLY A 251 -14.69 -13.23 -12.29
C GLY A 251 -16.18 -12.88 -12.27
N ASP A 252 -16.60 -11.96 -11.38
CA ASP A 252 -17.96 -11.45 -11.29
C ASP A 252 -18.21 -10.42 -12.40
N ARG A 253 -18.93 -10.86 -13.43
CA ARG A 253 -19.23 -10.04 -14.62
C ARG A 253 -20.30 -9.00 -14.35
N ASP A 254 -21.28 -9.30 -13.50
CA ASP A 254 -22.40 -8.41 -13.23
C ASP A 254 -21.95 -7.27 -12.31
N GLY A 255 -21.19 -7.61 -11.26
CA GLY A 255 -20.54 -6.61 -10.40
C GLY A 255 -19.58 -5.71 -11.19
N PHE A 256 -18.78 -6.29 -12.10
CA PHE A 256 -17.92 -5.49 -12.99
C PHE A 256 -18.73 -4.54 -13.88
N ALA A 257 -19.81 -5.03 -14.49
CA ALA A 257 -20.64 -4.21 -15.38
C ALA A 257 -21.25 -3.02 -14.64
N GLN A 258 -21.80 -3.24 -13.44
CA GLN A 258 -22.36 -2.17 -12.62
C GLN A 258 -21.28 -1.15 -12.21
N ALA A 259 -20.12 -1.63 -11.75
CA ALA A 259 -19.02 -0.76 -11.37
C ALA A 259 -18.51 0.09 -12.55
N ALA A 260 -18.47 -0.47 -13.75
CA ALA A 260 -18.07 0.25 -14.96
C ALA A 260 -19.11 1.31 -15.37
N VAL A 261 -20.41 1.05 -15.19
CA VAL A 261 -21.45 2.07 -15.37
C VAL A 261 -21.23 3.21 -14.39
N ASP A 262 -21.07 2.91 -13.10
CA ASP A 262 -20.85 3.92 -12.06
C ASP A 262 -19.59 4.76 -12.38
N TYR A 263 -18.53 4.14 -12.88
CA TYR A 263 -17.31 4.83 -13.30
C TYR A 263 -17.57 5.79 -14.47
N VAL A 264 -18.13 5.29 -15.57
CA VAL A 264 -18.33 6.07 -16.80
C VAL A 264 -19.33 7.22 -16.59
N GLU A 265 -20.39 7.00 -15.82
CA GLU A 265 -21.43 8.01 -15.58
C GLU A 265 -20.97 9.13 -14.64
N ASN A 266 -19.99 8.88 -13.76
CA ASN A 266 -19.49 9.88 -12.80
C ASN A 266 -18.13 10.50 -13.18
N MET A 267 -17.43 9.95 -14.17
CA MET A 267 -16.12 10.46 -14.60
C MET A 267 -16.27 11.75 -15.43
N LYS A 268 -15.88 12.90 -14.84
CA LYS A 268 -16.00 14.23 -15.46
C LYS A 268 -15.24 14.35 -16.79
N ASN A 269 -14.00 13.84 -16.84
CA ASN A 269 -13.09 14.01 -17.99
C ASN A 269 -12.71 12.67 -18.62
N ILE A 270 -13.68 11.79 -18.86
CA ILE A 270 -13.41 10.51 -19.50
C ILE A 270 -12.98 10.71 -20.95
N THR A 271 -11.92 10.00 -21.36
CA THR A 271 -11.35 10.06 -22.71
C THR A 271 -12.06 9.11 -23.69
N ALA A 272 -11.86 9.33 -24.99
CA ALA A 272 -12.37 8.43 -26.03
C ALA A 272 -11.78 7.01 -25.86
N ASP A 273 -10.49 6.91 -25.52
CA ASP A 273 -9.79 5.65 -25.27
C ASP A 273 -10.35 4.90 -24.06
N GLU A 274 -10.61 5.58 -22.94
CA GLU A 274 -11.22 4.95 -21.76
C GLU A 274 -12.63 4.43 -22.06
N LEU A 275 -13.47 5.25 -22.71
CA LEU A 275 -14.81 4.83 -23.15
C LEU A 275 -14.75 3.60 -24.05
N ASN A 276 -13.84 3.62 -25.04
CA ASN A 276 -13.68 2.53 -25.99
C ASN A 276 -13.14 1.26 -25.31
N SER A 277 -12.18 1.38 -24.40
CA SER A 277 -11.59 0.26 -23.66
C SER A 277 -12.63 -0.46 -22.80
N ILE A 278 -13.43 0.31 -22.04
CA ILE A 278 -14.52 -0.24 -21.22
C ILE A 278 -15.59 -0.87 -22.10
N ALA A 279 -16.04 -0.17 -23.14
CA ALA A 279 -17.07 -0.69 -24.05
C ALA A 279 -16.63 -1.96 -24.81
N ARG A 280 -15.34 -2.05 -25.15
CA ARG A 280 -14.75 -3.27 -25.76
C ARG A 280 -14.76 -4.43 -24.79
N THR A 281 -14.41 -4.20 -23.53
CA THR A 281 -14.51 -5.22 -22.48
C THR A 281 -15.95 -5.73 -22.37
N PHE A 282 -16.96 -4.85 -22.42
CA PHE A 282 -18.37 -5.25 -22.42
C PHE A 282 -18.72 -6.15 -23.62
N ALA A 283 -18.25 -5.80 -24.83
CA ALA A 283 -18.44 -6.63 -26.02
C ALA A 283 -17.84 -8.03 -25.86
N GLU A 284 -16.73 -8.15 -25.14
CA GLU A 284 -16.03 -9.42 -24.91
C GLU A 284 -16.72 -10.26 -23.82
N VAL A 285 -17.04 -9.69 -22.66
CA VAL A 285 -17.38 -10.48 -21.46
C VAL A 285 -18.81 -10.34 -20.94
N ILE A 286 -19.58 -9.31 -21.35
CA ILE A 286 -20.92 -9.04 -20.80
C ILE A 286 -22.02 -9.48 -21.77
N ASP A 287 -22.99 -10.27 -21.30
CA ASP A 287 -24.10 -10.78 -22.13
C ASP A 287 -25.44 -10.07 -21.85
N ASP A 288 -25.55 -9.36 -20.72
CA ASP A 288 -26.75 -8.60 -20.39
C ASP A 288 -27.03 -7.50 -21.44
N LYS A 289 -28.24 -7.52 -22.00
CA LYS A 289 -28.62 -6.65 -23.11
C LYS A 289 -28.78 -5.19 -22.70
N ALA A 290 -29.14 -4.92 -21.44
CA ALA A 290 -29.27 -3.55 -20.94
C ALA A 290 -27.87 -2.93 -20.77
N MET A 291 -26.94 -3.67 -20.16
CA MET A 291 -25.54 -3.27 -19.99
C MET A 291 -24.82 -3.11 -21.33
N LEU A 292 -25.04 -4.02 -22.28
CA LEU A 292 -24.51 -3.86 -23.64
C LEU A 292 -25.07 -2.62 -24.35
N SER A 293 -26.30 -2.21 -24.04
CA SER A 293 -26.88 -0.99 -24.60
C SER A 293 -26.21 0.27 -24.06
N LYS A 294 -25.81 0.29 -22.78
CA LYS A 294 -24.97 1.35 -22.20
C LYS A 294 -23.61 1.43 -22.90
N ALA A 295 -22.95 0.30 -23.13
CA ALA A 295 -21.68 0.26 -23.86
C ALA A 295 -21.77 0.76 -25.31
N VAL A 296 -22.93 0.59 -25.97
CA VAL A 296 -23.19 1.17 -27.29
C VAL A 296 -23.22 2.70 -27.23
N GLU A 297 -23.79 3.29 -26.19
CA GLU A 297 -23.80 4.74 -25.98
C GLU A 297 -22.38 5.26 -25.75
N TRP A 298 -21.60 4.57 -24.90
CA TRP A 298 -20.19 4.91 -24.65
C TRP A 298 -19.35 4.86 -25.93
N SER A 299 -19.52 3.83 -26.75
CA SER A 299 -18.80 3.69 -28.02
C SER A 299 -19.16 4.80 -29.02
N LYS A 300 -20.42 5.24 -29.04
CA LYS A 300 -20.84 6.37 -29.89
C LYS A 300 -20.21 7.67 -29.41
N ARG A 301 -20.24 7.93 -28.10
CA ARG A 301 -19.58 9.09 -27.49
C ARG A 301 -18.08 9.09 -27.80
N ALA A 302 -17.41 7.93 -27.70
CA ALA A 302 -16.00 7.79 -28.10
C ALA A 302 -15.76 8.14 -29.57
N ILE A 303 -16.65 7.73 -30.49
CA ILE A 303 -16.56 8.08 -31.92
C ILE A 303 -16.76 9.58 -32.17
N GLU A 304 -17.65 10.22 -31.42
CA GLU A 304 -17.91 11.66 -31.51
C GLU A 304 -16.72 12.47 -31.03
N MET A 305 -16.07 12.03 -29.96
CA MET A 305 -14.83 12.63 -29.44
C MET A 305 -13.64 12.36 -30.37
N GLU A 306 -13.53 11.13 -30.86
CA GLU A 306 -12.44 10.69 -31.73
C GLU A 306 -12.92 9.67 -32.76
N ASN A 307 -12.91 10.07 -34.03
CA ASN A 307 -13.34 9.22 -35.14
C ASN A 307 -12.26 8.20 -35.57
N ALA A 308 -11.79 7.39 -34.62
CA ALA A 308 -10.83 6.31 -34.82
C ALA A 308 -11.52 5.00 -35.25
N TYR A 309 -10.85 4.18 -36.07
CA TYR A 309 -11.43 2.91 -36.51
C TYR A 309 -11.66 1.92 -35.36
N THR A 310 -10.82 1.96 -34.31
CA THR A 310 -10.96 1.16 -33.08
C THR A 310 -12.30 1.41 -32.40
N ASN A 311 -12.72 2.67 -32.30
CA ASN A 311 -14.02 3.05 -31.72
C ASN A 311 -15.18 2.52 -32.57
N HIS A 312 -15.06 2.54 -33.91
CA HIS A 312 -16.05 1.92 -34.80
C HIS A 312 -16.05 0.39 -34.72
N TYR A 313 -14.89 -0.24 -34.54
CA TYR A 313 -14.78 -1.69 -34.37
C TYR A 313 -15.54 -2.15 -33.12
N THR A 314 -15.31 -1.51 -31.97
CA THR A 314 -16.00 -1.81 -30.72
C THR A 314 -17.51 -1.65 -30.86
N LEU A 315 -17.98 -0.55 -31.45
CA LEU A 315 -19.40 -0.35 -31.71
C LEU A 315 -20.01 -1.45 -32.61
N ALA A 316 -19.26 -1.92 -33.61
CA ALA A 316 -19.71 -3.01 -34.47
C ALA A 316 -19.81 -4.35 -33.71
N ALA A 317 -18.86 -4.64 -32.82
CA ALA A 317 -18.86 -5.83 -31.98
C ALA A 317 -20.08 -5.83 -31.02
N LEU A 318 -20.35 -4.70 -30.38
CA LEU A 318 -21.53 -4.54 -29.51
C LEU A 318 -22.85 -4.71 -30.28
N TYR A 319 -22.97 -4.11 -31.48
CA TYR A 319 -24.16 -4.34 -32.31
C TYR A 319 -24.31 -5.80 -32.73
N TYR A 320 -23.21 -6.50 -32.98
CA TYR A 320 -23.27 -7.92 -33.30
C TYR A 320 -23.75 -8.74 -32.11
N LYS A 321 -23.26 -8.45 -30.89
CA LYS A 321 -23.68 -9.11 -29.65
C LYS A 321 -25.15 -8.86 -29.30
N LEU A 322 -25.66 -7.68 -29.64
CA LEU A 322 -27.08 -7.31 -29.52
C LEU A 322 -27.97 -7.82 -30.68
N ASP A 323 -27.47 -8.71 -31.54
CA ASP A 323 -28.15 -9.21 -32.74
C ASP A 323 -28.60 -8.14 -33.76
N LYS A 324 -28.05 -6.91 -33.67
CA LYS A 324 -28.31 -5.80 -34.60
C LYS A 324 -27.41 -5.91 -35.84
N ARG A 325 -27.51 -7.05 -36.55
CA ARG A 325 -26.60 -7.47 -37.64
C ARG A 325 -26.37 -6.44 -38.73
N TRP A 326 -27.43 -5.77 -39.18
CA TRP A 326 -27.31 -4.73 -40.22
C TRP A 326 -26.45 -3.55 -39.74
N LYS A 327 -26.68 -3.09 -38.50
CA LYS A 327 -25.89 -2.02 -37.88
C LYS A 327 -24.43 -2.47 -37.70
N ALA A 328 -24.22 -3.68 -37.18
CA ALA A 328 -22.88 -4.27 -37.02
C ALA A 328 -22.10 -4.30 -38.34
N LYS A 329 -22.70 -4.82 -39.41
CA LYS A 329 -22.07 -4.89 -40.75
C LYS A 329 -21.76 -3.50 -41.30
N LYS A 330 -22.67 -2.54 -41.15
CA LYS A 330 -22.49 -1.15 -41.62
C LYS A 330 -21.32 -0.48 -40.87
N THR A 331 -21.28 -0.60 -39.54
CA THR A 331 -20.23 0.01 -38.72
C THR A 331 -18.86 -0.65 -38.96
N ALA A 332 -18.78 -1.98 -39.04
CA ALA A 332 -17.53 -2.68 -39.31
C ALA A 332 -16.93 -2.31 -40.68
N LYS A 333 -17.76 -2.12 -41.70
CA LYS A 333 -17.31 -1.58 -43.01
C LYS A 333 -16.75 -0.15 -42.89
N LYS A 334 -17.30 0.68 -42.00
CA LYS A 334 -16.78 2.03 -41.75
C LYS A 334 -15.42 1.97 -41.05
N ALA A 335 -15.29 1.11 -40.04
CA ALA A 335 -14.01 0.85 -39.37
C ALA A 335 -12.91 0.44 -40.36
N ILE A 336 -13.17 -0.53 -41.26
CA ILE A 336 -12.18 -0.93 -42.28
C ILE A 336 -11.73 0.25 -43.15
N ARG A 337 -12.67 1.09 -43.61
CA ARG A 337 -12.30 2.26 -44.43
C ARG A 337 -11.42 3.26 -43.68
N LEU A 338 -11.70 3.47 -42.39
CA LEU A 338 -10.90 4.36 -41.55
C LEU A 338 -9.49 3.80 -41.33
N ALA A 339 -9.39 2.51 -40.98
CA ALA A 339 -8.11 1.82 -40.81
C ALA A 339 -7.25 1.91 -42.08
N THR A 340 -7.81 1.59 -43.25
CA THR A 340 -7.11 1.69 -44.53
C THR A 340 -6.63 3.12 -44.82
N LYS A 341 -7.44 4.15 -44.49
CA LYS A 341 -7.04 5.55 -44.66
C LYS A 341 -5.90 5.95 -43.71
N GLN A 342 -5.85 5.34 -42.53
CA GLN A 342 -4.85 5.59 -41.48
C GLN A 342 -3.58 4.73 -41.65
N GLY A 343 -3.55 3.82 -42.63
CA GLY A 343 -2.45 2.89 -42.82
C GLY A 343 -2.40 1.75 -41.78
N GLU A 344 -3.52 1.51 -41.10
CA GLU A 344 -3.66 0.47 -40.08
C GLU A 344 -4.27 -0.82 -40.63
N ASP A 345 -3.91 -1.96 -40.03
CA ASP A 345 -4.37 -3.29 -40.44
C ASP A 345 -5.68 -3.70 -39.71
N PRO A 346 -6.82 -3.81 -40.42
CA PRO A 346 -8.11 -4.07 -39.79
C PRO A 346 -8.44 -5.57 -39.65
N VAL A 347 -7.47 -6.48 -39.47
CA VAL A 347 -7.71 -7.94 -39.40
C VAL A 347 -8.87 -8.31 -38.48
N HIS A 348 -8.87 -7.80 -37.24
CA HIS A 348 -9.93 -8.08 -36.27
C HIS A 348 -11.33 -7.63 -36.73
N VAL A 349 -11.40 -6.53 -37.48
CA VAL A 349 -12.65 -6.03 -38.07
C VAL A 349 -13.13 -6.93 -39.22
N GLN A 350 -12.18 -7.44 -40.02
CA GLN A 350 -12.48 -8.38 -41.10
C GLN A 350 -13.02 -9.71 -40.55
N ASP A 351 -12.44 -10.21 -39.47
CA ASP A 351 -12.90 -11.44 -38.82
C ASP A 351 -14.30 -11.27 -38.22
N LEU A 352 -14.57 -10.13 -37.57
CA LEU A 352 -15.92 -9.79 -37.13
C LEU A 352 -16.91 -9.78 -38.31
N LEU A 353 -16.54 -9.20 -39.47
CA LEU A 353 -17.39 -9.22 -40.66
C LEU A 353 -17.65 -10.64 -41.19
N LYS A 354 -16.67 -11.54 -41.13
CA LYS A 354 -16.87 -12.96 -41.48
C LYS A 354 -17.86 -13.61 -40.53
N ALA A 355 -17.70 -13.41 -39.21
CA ALA A 355 -18.60 -13.94 -38.20
C ALA A 355 -20.05 -13.47 -38.38
N ILE A 356 -20.26 -12.16 -38.66
CA ILE A 356 -21.58 -11.59 -38.95
C ILE A 356 -22.26 -12.29 -40.14
N LYS A 357 -21.49 -12.63 -41.18
CA LYS A 357 -21.98 -13.33 -42.39
C LYS A 357 -22.24 -14.83 -42.14
N GLY A 358 -21.41 -15.49 -41.35
CA GLY A 358 -21.48 -16.94 -41.10
C GLY A 358 -22.77 -17.38 -40.41
N LYS A 359 -23.21 -16.67 -39.35
CA LYS A 359 -24.46 -17.00 -38.65
C LYS A 359 -25.75 -16.79 -39.49
N HIS A 360 -25.69 -16.02 -40.59
CA HIS A 360 -26.84 -15.81 -41.48
C HIS A 360 -27.13 -17.05 -42.35
N LYS A 361 -26.14 -17.92 -42.58
CA LYS A 361 -26.30 -19.15 -43.36
C LYS A 361 -26.80 -20.35 -42.54
N ALA A 362 -26.87 -20.25 -41.23
CA ALA A 362 -27.33 -21.33 -40.34
C ALA A 362 -28.82 -21.19 -39.92
N GLN A 363 -29.47 -20.09 -40.32
CA GLN A 363 -30.88 -19.77 -40.01
C GLN A 363 -31.75 -19.60 -41.28
N ALA A 364 -31.18 -19.87 -42.45
CA ALA A 364 -31.85 -19.92 -43.75
C ALA A 364 -31.62 -21.33 -44.31
#